data_AF-A0AAD5Q4Q9-F1
#
_entry.id   AF-A0AAD5Q4Q9-F1
#
_cell.length_a   1.000
_cell.length_b   1.000
_cell.length_c   1.000
_cell.angle_alpha   90.00
_cell.angle_beta   90.00
_cell.angle_gamma   90.00
#
_symmetry.space_group_name_H-M   'P 1'
#
loop_
_entity.id
_entity.type
_entity.pdbx_description
1 polymer ?
#
loop_
_entity_poly.entity_id
_entity_poly.type
_entity_poly.pdbx_seq_one_letter_code
_entity_poly.pdbx_strand_id
1 'polypeptide(L)'
;MAKIHFNHAARFKHRLFVSDLNASSTASTGPRSGGVMTVLRSDFPGFDSARELSSHTYPGRYLVVQVTVNVAPVYIHNVYSPVDDTEKAEFFDALPFSEFEDNATHLMLGDLNTPLDPRLDSS
;
A
#
# COMPACT_ATOMS: atom_id res chain seq x y z
N MET A 1 -14.15 -13.07 6.24
CA MET A 1 -13.35 -12.55 5.11
C MET A 1 -14.04 -11.29 4.61
N ALA A 2 -13.44 -10.12 4.81
CA ALA A 2 -14.04 -8.86 4.37
C ALA A 2 -13.88 -8.72 2.86
N LYS A 3 -14.99 -8.50 2.15
CA LYS A 3 -15.01 -8.35 0.70
C LYS A 3 -15.12 -6.85 0.41
N ILE A 4 -14.02 -6.20 0.03
CA ILE A 4 -14.10 -4.84 -0.50
C ILE A 4 -14.86 -4.91 -1.83
N HIS A 5 -16.05 -4.31 -1.85
CA HIS A 5 -16.82 -4.12 -3.07
C HIS A 5 -16.23 -2.92 -3.80
N PHE A 6 -15.56 -3.15 -4.92
CA PHE A 6 -15.40 -2.08 -5.91
C PHE A 6 -16.81 -1.66 -6.33
N ASN A 7 -17.16 -0.37 -6.15
CA ASN A 7 -18.47 0.15 -6.55
C ASN A 7 -18.70 0.01 -8.08
N HIS A 8 -17.65 -0.32 -8.82
CA HIS A 8 -17.70 -0.88 -10.17
C HIS A 8 -17.01 -2.24 -10.17
N ALA A 9 -17.75 -3.33 -10.44
CA ALA A 9 -17.16 -4.65 -10.61
C ALA A 9 -16.04 -4.56 -11.66
N ALA A 10 -14.78 -4.63 -11.22
CA ALA A 10 -13.64 -4.60 -12.12
C ALA A 10 -13.81 -5.74 -13.13
N ARG A 11 -13.97 -5.39 -14.41
CA ARG A 11 -14.25 -6.35 -15.49
C ARG A 11 -13.01 -7.13 -15.95
N PHE A 12 -11.88 -6.96 -15.28
CA PHE A 12 -10.62 -7.61 -15.59
C PHE A 12 -10.21 -8.58 -14.48
N LYS A 13 -9.51 -9.66 -14.85
CA LYS A 13 -8.90 -10.58 -13.89
C LYS A 13 -7.83 -9.83 -13.11
N HIS A 14 -7.91 -9.91 -11.78
CA HIS A 14 -7.02 -9.16 -10.89
C HIS A 14 -6.72 -9.91 -9.60
N ARG A 15 -5.70 -9.42 -8.90
CA ARG A 15 -5.40 -9.74 -7.50
C ARG A 15 -5.57 -8.47 -6.68
N LEU A 16 -6.07 -8.67 -5.46
CA LEU A 16 -6.40 -7.61 -4.53
C LEU A 16 -5.63 -7.83 -3.24
N PHE A 17 -4.91 -6.81 -2.80
CA PHE A 17 -4.23 -6.77 -1.51
C PHE A 17 -4.78 -5.57 -0.73
N VAL A 18 -5.14 -5.78 0.53
CA VAL A 18 -5.86 -4.79 1.33
C VAL A 18 -5.29 -4.78 2.73
N SER A 19 -4.94 -3.58 3.21
CA SER A 19 -4.67 -3.33 4.62
C SER A 19 -5.70 -2.33 5.13
N ASP A 20 -6.78 -2.82 5.72
CA ASP A 20 -7.86 -2.02 6.32
C ASP A 20 -8.22 -2.58 7.70
N LEU A 21 -7.97 -1.79 8.75
CA LEU A 21 -8.30 -2.14 10.13
C LEU A 21 -9.82 -2.27 10.35
N ASN A 22 -10.63 -1.62 9.50
CA ASN A 22 -12.08 -1.61 9.62
C ASN A 22 -12.73 -2.80 8.91
N ALA A 23 -11.95 -3.61 8.18
CA ALA A 23 -12.43 -4.78 7.46
C ALA A 23 -12.96 -5.89 8.40
N SER A 24 -12.45 -5.96 9.63
CA SER A 24 -12.85 -6.95 10.64
C SER A 24 -13.98 -6.47 11.58
N SER A 25 -14.31 -5.18 11.57
CA SER A 25 -15.32 -4.61 12.48
C SER A 25 -16.75 -4.84 11.95
N THR A 26 -17.58 -5.53 12.73
CA THR A 26 -19.02 -5.71 12.46
C THR A 26 -19.87 -4.52 12.94
N ALA A 27 -19.29 -3.62 13.73
CA ALA A 27 -19.95 -2.43 14.24
C ALA A 27 -19.47 -1.20 13.46
N SER A 28 -20.35 -0.58 12.68
CA SER A 28 -20.07 0.72 12.05
C SER A 28 -20.21 1.83 13.09
N THR A 29 -19.14 2.17 13.79
CA THR A 29 -19.11 3.32 14.69
C THR A 29 -18.20 4.40 14.12
N GLY A 30 -18.78 5.31 13.32
CA GLY A 30 -18.13 6.55 12.87
C GLY A 30 -17.67 6.60 11.41
N PRO A 31 -17.13 7.76 10.96
CA PRO A 31 -16.52 7.91 9.64
C PRO A 31 -15.40 6.89 9.48
N ARG A 32 -15.42 6.14 8.38
CA ARG A 32 -14.33 5.21 8.06
C ARG A 32 -13.11 6.04 7.67
N SER A 33 -12.00 5.88 8.37
CA SER A 33 -10.73 6.55 8.03
C SER A 33 -9.60 5.54 7.94
N GLY A 34 -8.71 5.76 6.95
CA GLY A 34 -7.58 4.86 6.68
C GLY A 34 -7.95 3.68 5.81
N GLY A 35 -6.92 2.91 5.47
CA GLY A 35 -7.00 1.77 4.57
C GLY A 35 -6.26 2.01 3.26
N VAL A 36 -5.45 1.04 2.85
CA VAL A 36 -4.77 1.05 1.54
C VAL A 36 -5.08 -0.23 0.79
N MET A 37 -5.11 -0.11 -0.54
CA MET A 37 -5.46 -1.20 -1.44
C MET A 37 -4.59 -1.18 -2.69
N THR A 38 -3.95 -2.31 -2.98
CA THR A 38 -3.19 -2.52 -4.21
C THR A 38 -3.94 -3.50 -5.10
N VAL A 39 -4.18 -3.09 -6.35
CA VAL A 39 -4.86 -3.90 -7.37
C VAL A 39 -3.87 -4.20 -8.49
N LEU A 40 -3.60 -5.47 -8.73
CA LEU A 40 -2.77 -5.91 -9.85
C LEU A 40 -3.67 -6.56 -10.91
N ARG A 41 -3.55 -6.10 -12.16
CA ARG A 41 -4.19 -6.74 -13.31
C ARG A 41 -3.46 -8.01 -13.70
N SER A 42 -4.16 -8.97 -14.31
CA SER A 42 -3.57 -10.23 -14.76
C SER A 42 -2.50 -10.11 -15.83
N ASP A 43 -2.41 -8.98 -16.53
CA ASP A 43 -1.38 -8.67 -17.51
C ASP A 43 -0.16 -7.96 -16.93
N PHE A 44 -0.14 -7.71 -15.60
CA PHE A 44 1.02 -7.17 -14.92
C PHE A 44 2.16 -8.21 -14.86
N PRO A 45 3.40 -7.86 -15.22
CA PRO A 45 4.56 -8.75 -15.04
C PRO A 45 4.69 -9.23 -13.59
N GLY A 46 4.79 -10.54 -13.38
CA GLY A 46 4.87 -11.11 -12.03
C GLY A 46 3.51 -11.28 -11.32
N PHE A 47 2.38 -11.08 -12.02
CA PHE A 47 1.03 -11.25 -11.46
C PHE A 47 0.83 -12.56 -10.67
N ASP A 48 1.31 -13.69 -11.20
CA ASP A 48 1.09 -14.99 -10.55
C ASP A 48 1.93 -15.18 -9.28
N SER A 49 3.08 -14.50 -9.20
CA SER A 49 3.96 -14.48 -8.02
C SER A 49 3.54 -13.47 -6.96
N ALA A 50 2.56 -12.60 -7.27
CA ALA A 50 2.18 -11.51 -6.39
C ALA A 50 1.69 -12.00 -5.03
N ARG A 51 2.34 -11.49 -3.98
CA ARG A 51 2.02 -11.77 -2.58
C ARG A 51 2.22 -10.53 -1.71
N GLU A 52 1.42 -10.42 -0.66
CA GLU A 52 1.64 -9.44 0.41
C GLU A 52 2.84 -9.85 1.26
N LEU A 53 3.65 -8.87 1.67
CA LEU A 53 4.62 -9.02 2.75
C LEU A 53 4.05 -8.44 4.04
N SER A 54 3.32 -9.27 4.78
CA SER A 54 2.62 -8.82 5.99
C SER A 54 3.57 -8.36 7.10
N SER A 55 4.80 -8.90 7.17
CA SER A 55 5.83 -8.42 8.12
C SER A 55 6.34 -7.02 7.78
N HIS A 56 6.11 -6.55 6.55
CA HIS A 56 6.54 -5.24 6.05
C HIS A 56 5.35 -4.30 5.83
N THR A 57 4.20 -4.57 6.44
CA THR A 57 2.95 -3.81 6.28
C THR A 57 2.62 -3.12 7.60
N TYR A 58 2.24 -1.84 7.54
CA TYR A 58 1.70 -1.10 8.69
C TYR A 58 0.18 -1.02 8.54
N PRO A 59 -0.62 -1.62 9.44
CA PRO A 59 -2.06 -1.72 9.27
C PRO A 59 -2.76 -0.40 8.97
N GLY A 60 -3.56 -0.37 7.90
CA GLY A 60 -4.35 0.79 7.50
C GLY A 60 -3.57 1.93 6.83
N ARG A 61 -2.24 1.86 6.73
CA ARG A 61 -1.41 2.95 6.19
C ARG A 61 -0.31 2.52 5.24
N TYR A 62 0.20 1.31 5.33
CA TYR A 62 1.32 0.86 4.50
C TYR A 62 1.15 -0.59 4.12
N LEU A 63 1.15 -0.87 2.82
CA LEU A 63 0.99 -2.22 2.27
C LEU A 63 2.12 -2.48 1.27
N VAL A 64 2.82 -3.59 1.47
CA VAL A 64 3.90 -4.02 0.56
C VAL A 64 3.46 -5.28 -0.19
N VAL A 65 3.47 -5.20 -1.51
CA VAL A 65 3.24 -6.34 -2.40
C VAL A 65 4.54 -6.66 -3.13
N GLN A 66 5.01 -7.89 -2.99
CA GLN A 66 6.16 -8.39 -3.73
C GLN A 66 5.67 -9.16 -4.96
N VAL A 67 6.30 -8.89 -6.10
CA VAL A 67 6.21 -9.69 -7.32
C VAL A 67 7.60 -10.09 -7.79
N THR A 68 7.69 -11.05 -8.70
CA THR A 68 8.93 -11.42 -9.39
C THR A 68 8.80 -11.09 -10.87
N VAL A 69 9.68 -10.24 -11.38
CA VAL A 69 9.76 -9.85 -12.79
C VAL A 69 11.15 -10.19 -13.31
N ASN A 70 11.25 -11.02 -14.36
CA ASN A 70 12.52 -11.47 -14.93
C ASN A 70 13.52 -11.94 -13.84
N VAL A 71 13.07 -12.81 -12.93
CA VAL A 71 13.81 -13.34 -11.75
C VAL A 71 14.25 -12.32 -10.70
N ALA A 72 14.00 -11.02 -10.87
CA ALA A 72 14.25 -9.99 -9.86
C ALA A 72 13.00 -9.70 -9.02
N PRO A 73 13.13 -9.48 -7.71
CA PRO A 73 12.01 -9.03 -6.89
C PRO A 73 11.65 -7.57 -7.21
N VAL A 74 10.36 -7.28 -7.28
CA VAL A 74 9.82 -5.92 -7.35
C VAL A 74 8.86 -5.72 -6.18
N TYR A 75 9.12 -4.68 -5.38
CA TYR A 75 8.33 -4.31 -4.22
C TYR A 75 7.46 -3.10 -4.54
N ILE A 76 6.16 -3.26 -4.38
CA ILE A 76 5.17 -2.20 -4.57
C ILE A 76 4.74 -1.75 -3.18
N HIS A 77 5.20 -0.56 -2.80
CA HIS A 77 4.93 0.10 -1.54
C HIS A 77 3.75 1.05 -1.72
N ASN A 78 2.60 0.70 -1.17
CA ASN A 78 1.41 1.54 -1.18
C ASN A 78 1.28 2.23 0.18
N VAL A 79 1.51 3.55 0.18
CA VAL A 79 1.65 4.38 1.38
C VAL A 79 0.46 5.32 1.51
N TYR A 80 -0.10 5.42 2.71
CA TYR A 80 -1.00 6.45 3.16
C TYR A 80 -0.44 7.08 4.45
N SER A 81 0.42 8.05 4.23
CA SER A 81 1.21 8.73 5.25
C SER A 81 0.34 9.67 6.11
N PRO A 82 0.64 9.85 7.41
CA PRO A 82 0.01 10.90 8.23
C PRO A 82 0.18 12.30 7.63
N VAL A 83 -0.73 13.22 7.98
CA VAL A 83 -0.63 14.63 7.56
C VAL A 83 0.28 15.41 8.49
N ASP A 84 0.14 15.20 9.81
CA ASP A 84 0.98 15.81 10.83
C ASP A 84 2.45 15.40 10.65
N ASP A 85 3.36 16.36 10.71
CA ASP A 85 4.78 16.14 10.40
C ASP A 85 5.49 15.29 11.46
N THR A 86 5.07 15.37 12.74
CA THR A 86 5.64 14.54 13.81
C THR A 86 5.21 13.09 13.64
N GLU A 87 3.90 12.85 13.47
CA GLU A 87 3.36 11.52 13.23
C GLU A 87 3.93 10.89 11.95
N LYS A 88 4.16 11.71 10.93
CA LYS A 88 4.74 11.30 9.64
C LYS A 88 6.20 10.88 9.79
N ALA A 89 7.01 11.65 10.52
CA ALA A 89 8.39 11.27 10.80
C ALA A 89 8.46 9.93 11.53
N GLU A 90 7.69 9.77 12.62
CA GLU A 90 7.60 8.51 13.38
C GLU A 90 7.11 7.35 12.50
N PHE A 91 6.14 7.61 11.63
CA PHE A 91 5.62 6.61 10.71
C PHE A 91 6.70 6.12 9.74
N PHE A 92 7.46 7.02 9.11
CA PHE A 92 8.52 6.62 8.16
C PHE A 92 9.71 5.95 8.86
N ASP A 93 10.06 6.38 10.07
CA ASP A 93 11.12 5.74 10.88
C ASP A 93 10.77 4.31 11.28
N ALA A 94 9.47 4.01 11.44
CA ALA A 94 8.99 2.67 11.78
C ALA A 94 8.92 1.70 10.58
N LEU A 95 9.13 2.16 9.35
CA LEU A 95 9.03 1.31 8.16
C LEU A 95 10.29 0.45 7.97
N PRO A 96 10.15 -0.84 7.62
CA PRO A 96 11.29 -1.76 7.49
C PRO A 96 12.01 -1.59 6.15
N PHE A 97 12.72 -0.47 5.97
CA PHE A 97 13.43 -0.16 4.72
C PHE A 97 14.74 -0.93 4.50
N SER A 98 15.28 -1.58 5.53
CA SER A 98 16.59 -2.23 5.48
C SER A 98 16.57 -3.74 5.16
N GLU A 99 15.39 -4.33 4.93
CA GLU A 99 15.21 -5.79 4.86
C GLU A 99 14.98 -6.34 3.43
N PHE A 100 15.46 -5.64 2.40
CA PHE A 100 15.24 -6.00 0.99
C PHE A 100 16.51 -6.47 0.28
N GLU A 101 16.35 -7.31 -0.76
CA GLU A 101 17.48 -7.81 -1.55
C GLU A 101 18.15 -6.73 -2.41
N ASP A 102 19.47 -6.80 -2.58
CA ASP A 102 20.26 -5.80 -3.32
C ASP A 102 19.83 -5.61 -4.79
N ASN A 103 19.27 -6.66 -5.42
CA ASN A 103 18.82 -6.62 -6.82
C ASN A 103 17.33 -6.26 -6.96
N ALA A 104 16.69 -5.81 -5.88
CA ALA A 104 15.28 -5.48 -5.88
C ALA A 104 14.98 -4.14 -6.56
N THR A 105 13.83 -4.06 -7.22
CA THR A 105 13.26 -2.80 -7.69
C THR A 105 12.13 -2.36 -6.77
N HIS A 106 12.12 -1.09 -6.39
CA HIS A 106 11.10 -0.55 -5.47
C HIS A 106 10.23 0.47 -6.19
N LEU A 107 8.91 0.32 -6.06
CA LEU A 107 7.91 1.29 -6.50
C LEU A 107 7.22 1.84 -5.26
N MET A 108 7.52 3.08 -4.88
CA MET A 108 6.85 3.77 -3.78
C MET A 108 5.80 4.74 -4.32
N LEU A 109 4.55 4.53 -3.90
CA LEU A 109 3.39 5.23 -4.42
C LEU A 109 2.29 5.35 -3.35
N GLY A 110 1.29 6.16 -3.64
CA GLY A 110 0.16 6.44 -2.75
C GLY A 110 0.11 7.91 -2.37
N ASP A 111 -0.46 8.19 -1.20
CA ASP A 111 -0.56 9.53 -0.65
C ASP A 111 0.49 9.70 0.46
N LEU A 112 1.58 10.38 0.11
CA LEU A 112 2.71 10.62 1.01
C LEU A 112 2.48 11.81 1.93
N ASN A 113 1.46 12.66 1.67
CA ASN A 113 1.25 13.91 2.40
C ASN A 113 2.52 14.78 2.54
N THR A 114 3.41 14.71 1.54
CA THR A 114 4.67 15.44 1.50
C THR A 114 4.68 16.37 0.29
N PRO A 115 4.71 17.70 0.49
CA PRO A 115 4.90 18.63 -0.62
C PRO A 115 6.29 18.45 -1.23
N LEU A 116 6.38 18.48 -2.56
CA LEU A 116 7.67 18.41 -3.26
C LEU A 116 8.36 19.77 -3.25
N ASP A 117 7.58 20.83 -3.43
CA ASP A 117 8.00 22.21 -3.18
C ASP A 117 6.98 22.86 -2.24
N PRO A 118 7.32 23.04 -0.95
CA PRO A 118 6.42 23.67 0.01
C PRO A 118 5.91 25.05 -0.43
N ARG A 119 6.65 25.77 -1.28
CA ARG A 119 6.24 27.10 -1.76
C ARG A 119 5.21 27.04 -2.88
N LEU A 120 5.18 25.95 -3.64
CA LEU A 120 4.26 25.75 -4.76
C LEU A 120 3.07 24.86 -4.38
N ASP A 121 3.27 23.96 -3.41
CA ASP A 121 2.33 22.92 -3.02
C ASP A 121 1.56 23.25 -1.72
N SER A 122 1.86 24.38 -1.06
CA SER A 122 1.02 24.92 0.02
C SER A 122 0.13 26.05 -0.51
N SER A 123 -1.18 25.81 -0.51
CA SER A 123 -2.23 26.77 -0.88
C SER A 123 -3.33 26.78 0.16
#